data_AF-A0A947GGU5-F1
#
_entry.id   AF-A0A947GGU5-F1
#
_cell.length_a   1.000
_cell.length_b   1.000
_cell.length_c   1.000
_cell.angle_alpha   90.00
_cell.angle_beta   90.00
_cell.angle_gamma   90.00
#
_symmetry.space_group_name_H-M   'P 1'
#
loop_
_entity.id
_entity.type
_entity.pdbx_description
1 polymer ?
#
loop_
_entity_poly.entity_id
_entity_poly.type
_entity_poly.pdbx_seq_one_letter_code
_entity_poly.pdbx_strand_id
1 'polypeptide(L)'
;MQDVFGGLGDPLVWFVLAFGLFIVEALTVTFVLVWVGLGALAAGIVTLFRPGTAVALAVFVLVSTALWWGTRPFSERMRRRSRSLASGVFALVGRRGWTLSALDATVRGEVKIDGEIWSARSESGPIAAGRPVRVVAVEGVTLIVEPDRAADRRRTGRKRRGDRRRQGAMQIRLCRMAVRIRRRRSARPEAPVEGAGSETAAAGGPRAEKCPNERGGAMFTTLFNVVLFLIAVYLVVLLIRSVRIVRQAEVCVVERLGKFHRVLDSGIHLIIPIIDRVAAVKDLREHVVEFPPQSMITRDNVSIQIDSVVYYQITDPIRNQYEIANPIAAIENLTATTLRNLIGELDLDQTLTSRDTVNAKLRAVLDEATDKWGIKINRVEIKNIVPPKEIQDAMERQMRAERIRREAVLMAQGEKESNILKAEGLKQAKILEAEAEREAAIRRAEGEKQSQILRAEGEAQAILTLAEAQARGQRMIFEAIKQAAPTKEVVQIRSLEALEKVAEGQATKLIVPSDVASLLGVVAGAKEVLDR
;
A
#
# COMPACT_ATOMS: atom_id res chain seq x y z
N MET A 1 64.69 -32.25 -16.99
CA MET A 1 64.48 -31.29 -15.85
C MET A 1 65.21 -29.96 -16.09
N GLN A 2 66.10 -29.83 -17.07
CA GLN A 2 66.75 -28.53 -17.36
C GLN A 2 65.85 -27.60 -18.19
N ASP A 3 64.99 -28.18 -19.02
CA ASP A 3 64.19 -27.54 -20.07
C ASP A 3 63.15 -26.55 -19.50
N VAL A 4 62.52 -26.92 -18.38
CA VAL A 4 61.54 -26.09 -17.65
C VAL A 4 62.19 -24.82 -17.07
N PHE A 5 63.48 -24.87 -16.75
CA PHE A 5 64.23 -23.70 -16.26
C PHE A 5 64.87 -22.87 -17.40
N GLY A 6 64.92 -23.39 -18.62
CA GLY A 6 65.45 -22.67 -19.79
C GLY A 6 64.66 -21.39 -20.09
N GLY A 7 63.34 -21.50 -20.23
CA GLY A 7 62.46 -20.35 -20.51
C GLY A 7 62.40 -19.29 -19.39
N LEU A 8 62.85 -19.61 -18.17
CA LEU A 8 63.00 -18.62 -17.09
C LEU A 8 64.25 -17.73 -17.25
N GLY A 9 65.13 -18.05 -18.21
CA GLY A 9 66.23 -17.18 -18.63
C GLY A 9 65.79 -16.06 -19.57
N ASP A 10 64.65 -16.20 -20.26
CA ASP A 10 64.16 -15.21 -21.21
C ASP A 10 63.48 -14.02 -20.48
N PRO A 11 63.94 -12.77 -20.67
CA PRO A 11 63.30 -11.59 -20.07
C PRO A 11 61.83 -11.45 -20.48
N LEU A 12 61.47 -11.91 -21.68
CA LEU A 12 60.12 -11.84 -22.24
C LEU A 12 59.11 -12.60 -21.36
N VAL A 13 59.47 -13.77 -20.82
CA VAL A 13 58.60 -14.55 -19.92
C VAL A 13 58.32 -13.77 -18.63
N TRP A 14 59.33 -13.09 -18.08
CA TRP A 14 59.17 -12.26 -16.88
C TRP A 14 58.31 -11.01 -17.13
N PHE A 15 58.45 -10.34 -18.27
CA PHE A 15 57.60 -9.20 -18.62
C PHE A 15 56.15 -9.59 -18.92
N VAL A 16 55.92 -10.73 -19.60
CA VAL A 16 54.57 -11.26 -19.82
C VAL A 16 53.92 -11.70 -18.50
N LEU A 17 54.66 -12.34 -17.59
CA LEU A 17 54.19 -12.68 -16.25
C LEU A 17 53.85 -11.43 -15.43
N ALA A 18 54.74 -10.43 -15.41
CA ALA A 18 54.53 -9.15 -14.72
C ALA A 18 53.25 -8.47 -15.18
N PHE A 19 53.03 -8.41 -16.50
CA PHE A 19 51.85 -7.78 -17.04
C PHE A 19 50.57 -8.61 -16.86
N GLY A 20 50.63 -9.93 -16.99
CA GLY A 20 49.51 -10.82 -16.65
C GLY A 20 49.00 -10.57 -15.23
N LEU A 21 49.92 -10.43 -14.27
CA LEU A 21 49.61 -10.05 -12.89
C LEU A 21 49.00 -8.64 -12.78
N PHE A 22 49.46 -7.66 -13.57
CA PHE A 22 48.86 -6.33 -13.62
C PHE A 22 47.46 -6.31 -14.26
N ILE A 23 47.15 -7.14 -15.27
CA ILE A 23 45.77 -7.31 -15.77
C ILE A 23 44.88 -7.88 -14.68
N VAL A 24 45.29 -9.00 -14.06
CA VAL A 24 44.47 -9.68 -13.03
C VAL A 24 44.27 -8.77 -11.82
N GLU A 25 45.23 -7.92 -11.47
CA GLU A 25 45.05 -6.85 -10.49
C GLU A 25 44.02 -5.80 -10.94
N ALA A 26 44.13 -5.26 -12.16
CA ALA A 26 43.17 -4.30 -12.70
C ALA A 26 41.73 -4.86 -12.76
N LEU A 27 41.59 -6.19 -12.84
CA LEU A 27 40.31 -6.89 -12.76
C LEU A 27 39.81 -7.09 -11.31
N THR A 28 40.70 -7.23 -10.32
CA THR A 28 40.37 -7.66 -8.94
C THR A 28 40.46 -6.59 -7.86
N VAL A 29 41.19 -5.48 -8.08
CA VAL A 29 41.24 -4.29 -7.20
C VAL A 29 41.66 -4.60 -5.75
N THR A 30 42.53 -5.59 -5.56
CA THR A 30 42.97 -6.06 -4.23
C THR A 30 44.22 -5.34 -3.71
N PHE A 31 45.01 -4.75 -4.63
CA PHE A 31 46.34 -4.17 -4.43
C PHE A 31 47.34 -5.16 -3.81
N VAL A 32 47.33 -6.41 -4.28
CA VAL A 32 48.22 -7.50 -3.85
C VAL A 32 49.10 -7.98 -5.01
N LEU A 33 48.51 -8.20 -6.17
CA LEU A 33 49.18 -8.67 -7.38
C LEU A 33 50.05 -7.57 -8.02
N VAL A 34 49.80 -6.28 -7.71
CA VAL A 34 50.74 -5.17 -8.06
C VAL A 34 52.17 -5.50 -7.61
N TRP A 35 52.35 -5.97 -6.37
CA TRP A 35 53.67 -6.17 -5.77
C TRP A 35 54.39 -7.38 -6.37
N VAL A 36 53.62 -8.41 -6.74
CA VAL A 36 54.12 -9.60 -7.45
C VAL A 36 54.48 -9.24 -8.91
N GLY A 37 53.67 -8.42 -9.57
CA GLY A 37 53.96 -7.89 -10.92
C GLY A 37 55.21 -7.00 -10.94
N LEU A 38 55.38 -6.13 -9.94
CA LEU A 38 56.60 -5.33 -9.76
C LEU A 38 57.84 -6.21 -9.49
N GLY A 39 57.70 -7.29 -8.71
CA GLY A 39 58.77 -8.28 -8.53
C GLY A 39 59.14 -8.99 -9.84
N ALA A 40 58.16 -9.37 -10.66
CA ALA A 40 58.39 -10.01 -11.95
C ALA A 40 59.04 -9.04 -12.96
N LEU A 41 58.63 -7.76 -12.95
CA LEU A 41 59.25 -6.71 -13.76
C LEU A 41 60.71 -6.47 -13.34
N ALA A 42 61.01 -6.45 -12.03
CA ALA A 42 62.38 -6.35 -11.53
C ALA A 42 63.24 -7.55 -11.95
N ALA A 43 62.70 -8.78 -11.89
CA ALA A 43 63.39 -9.98 -12.37
C ALA A 43 63.64 -9.93 -13.89
N GLY A 44 62.69 -9.43 -14.69
CA GLY A 44 62.84 -9.23 -16.13
C GLY A 44 63.87 -8.17 -16.52
N ILE A 45 64.01 -7.09 -15.73
CA ILE A 45 65.12 -6.13 -15.89
C ILE A 45 66.46 -6.80 -15.57
N VAL A 46 66.52 -7.61 -14.51
CA VAL A 46 67.75 -8.28 -14.09
C VAL A 46 68.23 -9.32 -15.11
N THR A 47 67.33 -10.09 -15.76
CA THR A 47 67.73 -11.06 -16.80
C THR A 47 68.31 -10.44 -18.07
N LEU A 48 68.01 -9.16 -18.39
CA LEU A 48 68.64 -8.45 -19.52
C LEU A 48 70.17 -8.38 -19.38
N PHE A 49 70.70 -8.34 -18.16
CA PHE A 49 72.13 -8.30 -17.87
C PHE A 49 72.81 -9.70 -17.82
N ARG A 50 72.09 -10.76 -18.22
CA ARG A 50 72.57 -12.16 -18.24
C ARG A 50 73.08 -12.78 -16.91
N PRO A 51 72.63 -12.39 -15.69
CA PRO A 51 72.87 -13.21 -14.51
C PRO A 51 72.08 -14.53 -14.59
N GLY A 52 72.56 -15.57 -13.89
CA GLY A 52 71.90 -16.87 -13.88
C GLY A 52 70.47 -16.83 -13.35
N THR A 53 69.61 -17.74 -13.81
CA THR A 53 68.16 -17.79 -13.50
C THR A 53 67.83 -17.79 -12.01
N ALA A 54 68.70 -18.37 -11.17
CA ALA A 54 68.58 -18.33 -9.71
C ALA A 54 68.60 -16.90 -9.13
N VAL A 55 69.35 -15.97 -9.75
CA VAL A 55 69.42 -14.55 -9.34
C VAL A 55 68.10 -13.84 -9.65
N ALA A 56 67.53 -14.08 -10.83
CA ALA A 56 66.23 -13.52 -11.22
C ALA A 56 65.11 -13.98 -10.28
N LEU A 57 65.09 -15.27 -9.94
CA LEU A 57 64.15 -15.84 -8.96
C LEU A 57 64.34 -15.27 -7.54
N ALA A 58 65.58 -15.05 -7.10
CA ALA A 58 65.87 -14.42 -5.81
C ALA A 58 65.37 -12.96 -5.78
N VAL A 59 65.62 -12.19 -6.83
CA VAL A 59 65.13 -10.81 -6.98
C VAL A 59 63.60 -10.77 -7.00
N PHE A 60 62.94 -11.66 -7.75
CA PHE A 60 61.48 -11.77 -7.80
C PHE A 60 60.88 -11.91 -6.40
N VAL A 61 61.38 -12.85 -5.60
CA VAL A 61 60.86 -13.13 -4.24
C VAL A 61 61.18 -11.98 -3.29
N LEU A 62 62.41 -11.46 -3.28
CA LEU A 62 62.82 -10.38 -2.39
C LEU A 62 62.05 -9.08 -2.66
N VAL A 63 61.92 -8.67 -3.92
CA VAL A 63 61.18 -7.45 -4.29
C VAL A 63 59.69 -7.59 -3.96
N SER A 64 59.07 -8.71 -4.32
CA SER A 64 57.64 -8.95 -4.04
C SER A 64 57.33 -8.92 -2.54
N THR A 65 58.16 -9.58 -1.72
CA THR A 65 57.95 -9.67 -0.26
C THR A 65 58.27 -8.36 0.46
N ALA A 66 59.33 -7.65 0.07
CA ALA A 66 59.67 -6.35 0.64
C ALA A 66 58.58 -5.30 0.36
N LEU A 67 58.08 -5.23 -0.89
CA LEU A 67 57.01 -4.32 -1.29
C LEU A 67 55.69 -4.65 -0.56
N TRP A 68 55.32 -5.92 -0.45
CA TRP A 68 54.14 -6.34 0.30
C TRP A 68 54.23 -6.00 1.79
N TRP A 69 55.40 -6.19 2.42
CA TRP A 69 55.60 -5.82 3.82
C TRP A 69 55.55 -4.30 4.02
N GLY A 70 56.24 -3.51 3.19
CA GLY A 70 56.27 -2.06 3.28
C GLY A 70 54.90 -1.40 3.06
N THR A 71 54.08 -1.96 2.17
CA THR A 71 52.73 -1.41 1.88
C THR A 71 51.65 -1.94 2.81
N ARG A 72 51.88 -3.04 3.54
CA ARG A 72 50.95 -3.61 4.53
C ARG A 72 50.41 -2.58 5.54
N PRO A 73 51.20 -1.79 6.28
CA PRO A 73 50.67 -0.82 7.25
C PRO A 73 49.85 0.32 6.59
N PHE A 74 50.12 0.63 5.32
CA PHE A 74 49.34 1.62 4.56
C PHE A 74 48.02 1.02 4.06
N SER A 75 48.05 -0.18 3.47
CA SER A 75 46.83 -0.87 3.00
C SER A 75 45.90 -1.25 4.16
N GLU A 76 46.43 -1.66 5.32
CA GLU A 76 45.63 -1.89 6.53
C GLU A 76 45.01 -0.61 7.09
N ARG A 77 45.60 0.57 6.84
CA ARG A 77 45.03 1.88 7.20
C ARG A 77 43.94 2.31 6.23
N MET A 78 44.13 2.09 4.93
CA MET A 78 43.15 2.42 3.88
C MET A 78 41.93 1.47 3.94
N ARG A 79 42.15 0.16 4.08
CA ARG A 79 41.11 -0.88 4.16
C ARG A 79 40.23 -0.78 5.42
N ARG A 80 40.66 0.02 6.43
CA ARG A 80 39.83 0.41 7.59
C ARG A 80 38.87 1.56 7.29
N ARG A 81 39.20 2.48 6.36
CA ARG A 81 38.27 3.53 5.89
C ARG A 81 37.16 2.99 5.01
N SER A 82 37.43 1.95 4.22
CA SER A 82 36.44 1.33 3.32
C SER A 82 35.52 0.30 3.98
N ARG A 83 35.54 0.17 5.32
CA ARG A 83 34.43 -0.48 6.02
C ARG A 83 33.26 0.49 6.03
N SER A 84 32.15 0.09 5.43
CA SER A 84 30.87 0.74 5.67
C SER A 84 30.65 0.85 7.18
N LEU A 85 30.34 2.05 7.66
CA LEU A 85 29.73 2.22 8.96
C LEU A 85 28.37 1.53 8.87
N ALA A 86 28.26 0.31 9.41
CA ALA A 86 26.98 -0.32 9.62
C ALA A 86 26.22 0.54 10.63
N SER A 87 25.30 1.36 10.14
CA SER A 87 24.49 2.28 10.94
C SER A 87 23.23 1.57 11.45
N GLY A 88 22.81 1.88 12.69
CA GLY A 88 21.68 1.22 13.33
C GLY A 88 22.00 -0.24 13.73
N VAL A 89 20.98 -1.10 13.75
CA VAL A 89 21.02 -2.43 14.38
C VAL A 89 22.14 -3.33 13.84
N PHE A 90 22.50 -3.22 12.56
CA PHE A 90 23.61 -3.99 11.96
C PHE A 90 25.00 -3.68 12.58
N ALA A 91 25.15 -2.56 13.30
CA ALA A 91 26.33 -2.27 14.13
C ALA A 91 26.56 -3.28 15.27
N LEU A 92 25.49 -3.98 15.67
CA LEU A 92 25.51 -4.94 16.76
C LEU A 92 26.09 -6.31 16.35
N VAL A 93 26.21 -6.60 15.04
CA VAL A 93 26.80 -7.86 14.57
C VAL A 93 28.24 -8.00 15.07
N GLY A 94 28.53 -9.09 15.79
CA GLY A 94 29.81 -9.33 16.46
C GLY A 94 29.98 -8.64 17.82
N ARG A 95 29.05 -7.78 18.27
CA ARG A 95 29.01 -7.29 19.65
C ARG A 95 28.67 -8.44 20.61
N ARG A 96 28.94 -8.20 21.90
CA ARG A 96 28.74 -9.19 22.96
C ARG A 96 27.86 -8.62 24.06
N GLY A 97 27.03 -9.49 24.61
CA GLY A 97 26.06 -9.15 25.64
C GLY A 97 25.79 -10.33 26.57
N TRP A 98 24.69 -10.22 27.31
CA TRP A 98 24.25 -11.22 28.28
C TRP A 98 22.77 -11.52 28.09
N THR A 99 22.36 -12.79 28.16
CA THR A 99 20.95 -13.17 28.20
C THR A 99 20.30 -12.67 29.50
N LEU A 100 19.11 -12.07 29.39
CA LEU A 100 18.26 -11.69 30.53
C LEU A 100 17.22 -12.78 30.82
N SER A 101 16.55 -13.25 29.77
CA SER A 101 15.67 -14.43 29.80
C SER A 101 16.31 -15.62 29.07
N ALA A 102 15.74 -16.81 29.22
CA ALA A 102 16.14 -17.98 28.43
C ALA A 102 15.59 -17.85 27.00
N LEU A 103 16.38 -18.29 26.01
CA LEU A 103 16.03 -18.20 24.59
C LEU A 103 16.49 -19.46 23.82
N ASP A 104 15.83 -19.75 22.72
CA ASP A 104 16.08 -20.91 21.87
C ASP A 104 15.79 -20.56 20.39
N ALA A 105 15.70 -21.54 19.50
CA ALA A 105 15.31 -21.31 18.11
C ALA A 105 13.84 -20.84 17.98
N THR A 106 12.93 -21.47 18.74
CA THR A 106 11.49 -21.21 18.70
C THR A 106 11.04 -20.09 19.66
N VAL A 107 11.74 -19.93 20.79
CA VAL A 107 11.36 -18.99 21.85
C VAL A 107 12.28 -17.77 21.82
N ARG A 108 11.69 -16.61 21.50
CA ARG A 108 12.37 -15.30 21.61
C ARG A 108 12.54 -14.94 23.09
N GLY A 109 13.75 -14.51 23.44
CA GLY A 109 14.04 -13.91 24.75
C GLY A 109 14.72 -12.56 24.59
N GLU A 110 15.39 -12.12 25.65
CA GLU A 110 16.04 -10.80 25.73
C GLU A 110 17.53 -10.91 26.00
N VAL A 111 18.31 -10.03 25.38
CA VAL A 111 19.74 -9.87 25.60
C VAL A 111 20.09 -8.41 25.88
N LYS A 112 21.02 -8.19 26.81
CA LYS A 112 21.58 -6.86 27.10
C LYS A 112 22.93 -6.69 26.41
N ILE A 113 23.04 -5.75 25.46
CA ILE A 113 24.23 -5.48 24.65
C ILE A 113 24.56 -3.98 24.72
N ASP A 114 25.82 -3.66 25.02
CA ASP A 114 26.40 -2.31 25.17
C ASP A 114 25.66 -1.29 26.09
N GLY A 115 24.54 -1.68 26.70
CA GLY A 115 23.73 -0.86 27.62
C GLY A 115 22.23 -1.07 27.46
N GLU A 116 21.80 -1.49 26.27
CA GLU A 116 20.40 -1.58 25.82
C GLU A 116 19.87 -3.03 25.87
N ILE A 117 18.55 -3.18 25.89
CA ILE A 117 17.86 -4.48 25.88
C ILE A 117 17.30 -4.72 24.47
N TRP A 118 17.58 -5.89 23.91
CA TRP A 118 17.21 -6.29 22.56
C TRP A 118 16.54 -7.67 22.56
N SER A 119 15.55 -7.87 21.69
CA SER A 119 14.94 -9.20 21.48
C SER A 119 15.91 -10.11 20.72
N ALA A 120 15.98 -11.40 21.08
CA ALA A 120 16.91 -12.34 20.47
C ALA A 120 16.41 -13.80 20.43
N ARG A 121 16.94 -14.58 19.47
CA ARG A 121 16.80 -16.04 19.37
C ARG A 121 18.17 -16.72 19.19
N SER A 122 18.25 -18.03 19.47
CA SER A 122 19.47 -18.83 19.25
C SER A 122 19.20 -20.00 18.32
N GLU A 123 19.78 -19.97 17.13
CA GLU A 123 19.80 -21.10 16.20
C GLU A 123 20.86 -22.15 16.58
N SER A 124 21.71 -21.84 17.56
CA SER A 124 22.76 -22.74 18.09
C SER A 124 22.28 -23.64 19.24
N GLY A 125 20.97 -23.68 19.48
CA GLY A 125 20.31 -24.38 20.60
C GLY A 125 20.07 -23.50 21.84
N PRO A 126 19.42 -24.04 22.89
CA PRO A 126 18.89 -23.25 23.99
C PRO A 126 19.99 -22.61 24.87
N ILE A 127 19.82 -21.32 25.15
CA ILE A 127 20.71 -20.52 26.00
C ILE A 127 19.94 -20.03 27.23
N ALA A 128 20.37 -20.48 28.41
CA ALA A 128 19.82 -20.02 29.69
C ALA A 128 20.16 -18.54 29.99
N ALA A 129 19.36 -17.91 30.85
CA ALA A 129 19.59 -16.55 31.36
C ALA A 129 20.97 -16.39 32.04
N GLY A 130 21.52 -15.16 32.03
CA GLY A 130 22.79 -14.81 32.66
C GLY A 130 24.05 -15.35 31.95
N ARG A 131 23.93 -15.83 30.71
CA ARG A 131 25.04 -16.37 29.90
C ARG A 131 25.60 -15.30 28.94
N PRO A 132 26.93 -15.27 28.73
CA PRO A 132 27.54 -14.36 27.77
C PRO A 132 27.28 -14.85 26.34
N VAL A 133 26.77 -13.96 25.49
CA VAL A 133 26.41 -14.24 24.10
C VAL A 133 27.05 -13.25 23.14
N ARG A 134 27.09 -13.61 21.85
CA ARG A 134 27.56 -12.78 20.75
C ARG A 134 26.50 -12.73 19.67
N VAL A 135 26.25 -11.55 19.10
CA VAL A 135 25.38 -11.40 17.93
C VAL A 135 26.09 -11.96 16.70
N VAL A 136 25.43 -12.84 15.97
CA VAL A 136 25.91 -13.42 14.70
C VAL A 136 25.23 -12.78 13.51
N ALA A 137 23.93 -12.50 13.61
CA ALA A 137 23.14 -11.80 12.60
C ALA A 137 22.01 -10.96 13.22
N VAL A 138 21.37 -10.14 12.39
CA VAL A 138 20.24 -9.27 12.73
C VAL A 138 19.14 -9.55 11.73
N GLU A 139 17.93 -9.87 12.20
CA GLU A 139 16.75 -10.07 11.37
C GLU A 139 15.64 -9.10 11.83
N GLY A 140 15.53 -7.98 11.11
CA GLY A 140 14.71 -6.83 11.51
C GLY A 140 15.18 -6.26 12.85
N VAL A 141 14.36 -6.44 13.89
CA VAL A 141 14.61 -5.98 15.27
C VAL A 141 15.08 -7.13 16.19
N THR A 142 15.08 -8.38 15.71
CA THR A 142 15.52 -9.55 16.50
C THR A 142 16.97 -9.90 16.20
N LEU A 143 17.77 -10.12 17.24
CA LEU A 143 19.17 -10.52 17.13
C LEU A 143 19.30 -12.04 17.14
N ILE A 144 20.07 -12.61 16.21
CA ILE A 144 20.44 -14.02 16.23
C ILE A 144 21.74 -14.13 17.01
N VAL A 145 21.72 -14.86 18.14
CA VAL A 145 22.81 -14.89 19.12
C VAL A 145 23.35 -16.29 19.40
N GLU A 146 24.66 -16.38 19.60
CA GLU A 146 25.38 -17.61 19.96
C GLU A 146 26.11 -17.47 21.31
N PRO A 147 26.35 -18.57 22.06
CA PRO A 147 27.07 -18.52 23.33
C PRO A 147 28.56 -18.21 23.14
N ASP A 148 29.10 -17.17 23.81
CA ASP A 148 30.52 -16.80 23.72
C ASP A 148 31.41 -17.79 24.52
N ARG A 149 31.65 -18.97 23.93
CA ARG A 149 32.46 -20.07 24.49
C ARG A 149 33.86 -19.62 24.95
N ALA A 150 34.37 -18.48 24.44
CA ALA A 150 35.64 -17.88 24.87
C ALA A 150 35.54 -17.13 26.22
N ALA A 151 34.39 -16.56 26.57
CA ALA A 151 34.16 -15.88 27.84
C ALA A 151 33.95 -16.88 28.99
N ASP A 152 33.18 -17.95 28.76
CA ASP A 152 32.84 -18.93 29.81
C ASP A 152 34.07 -19.71 30.32
N ARG A 153 35.03 -20.00 29.42
CA ARG A 153 36.35 -20.55 29.75
C ARG A 153 37.17 -19.63 30.68
N ARG A 154 37.01 -18.31 30.59
CA ARG A 154 37.69 -17.37 31.51
C ARG A 154 37.04 -17.36 32.90
N ARG A 155 35.71 -17.53 32.99
CA ARG A 155 34.97 -17.58 34.27
C ARG A 155 35.30 -18.85 35.07
N THR A 156 35.28 -20.01 34.41
CA THR A 156 35.70 -21.30 34.98
C THR A 156 37.18 -21.33 35.37
N GLY A 157 38.06 -20.81 34.52
CA GLY A 157 39.49 -20.66 34.82
C GLY A 157 39.77 -19.76 36.04
N ARG A 158 39.06 -18.63 36.17
CA ARG A 158 39.20 -17.71 37.31
C ARG A 158 38.69 -18.32 38.62
N LYS A 159 37.63 -19.14 38.59
CA LYS A 159 37.15 -19.87 39.78
C LYS A 159 38.18 -20.90 40.27
N ARG A 160 38.72 -21.74 39.38
CA ARG A 160 39.81 -22.70 39.72
C ARG A 160 41.11 -22.02 40.23
N ARG A 161 41.40 -20.79 39.81
CA ARG A 161 42.55 -20.00 40.30
C ARG A 161 42.28 -19.28 41.63
N GLY A 162 41.02 -19.20 42.06
CA GLY A 162 40.62 -18.77 43.41
C GLY A 162 40.82 -19.86 44.45
N ASP A 163 40.33 -21.07 44.20
CA ASP A 163 40.48 -22.22 45.12
C ASP A 163 41.96 -22.54 45.40
N ARG A 164 42.80 -22.60 44.36
CA ARG A 164 44.26 -22.80 44.48
C ARG A 164 45.03 -21.65 45.13
N ARG A 165 44.35 -20.69 45.79
CA ARG A 165 44.95 -19.70 46.69
C ARG A 165 44.50 -19.83 48.15
N ARG A 166 43.65 -20.81 48.49
CA ARG A 166 43.32 -21.18 49.88
C ARG A 166 44.00 -22.47 50.37
N GLN A 167 44.68 -23.19 49.48
CA GLN A 167 45.58 -24.30 49.81
C GLN A 167 46.93 -24.03 49.15
N GLY A 168 48.04 -24.21 49.88
CA GLY A 168 49.40 -23.91 49.40
C GLY A 168 50.06 -22.66 50.01
N ALA A 169 49.61 -22.18 51.16
CA ALA A 169 50.31 -21.16 51.95
C ALA A 169 51.36 -21.80 52.90
N MET A 170 52.29 -22.59 52.34
CA MET A 170 53.41 -23.17 53.08
C MET A 170 54.63 -23.42 52.17
N GLN A 171 55.84 -23.44 52.76
CA GLN A 171 57.13 -23.75 52.13
C GLN A 171 57.60 -22.84 50.99
N ILE A 172 58.11 -21.67 51.39
CA ILE A 172 59.26 -21.02 50.74
C ILE A 172 60.54 -21.67 51.27
N ARG A 173 61.47 -22.15 50.40
CA ARG A 173 62.94 -22.11 50.58
C ARG A 173 63.70 -22.86 49.46
N LEU A 174 64.94 -22.40 49.19
CA LEU A 174 66.07 -23.13 48.56
C LEU A 174 65.90 -23.52 47.06
N CYS A 175 66.94 -23.58 46.21
CA CYS A 175 68.32 -23.03 46.29
C CYS A 175 68.87 -22.73 44.86
N ARG A 176 70.17 -22.40 44.77
CA ARG A 176 70.93 -22.11 43.52
C ARG A 176 71.38 -23.37 42.75
N MET A 177 71.90 -23.10 41.54
CA MET A 177 73.09 -23.74 40.91
C MET A 177 72.95 -25.03 40.09
N ALA A 178 74.07 -25.36 39.41
CA ALA A 178 74.35 -26.44 38.45
C ALA A 178 73.64 -26.32 37.06
N VAL A 179 74.25 -26.36 35.87
CA VAL A 179 75.49 -26.97 35.28
C VAL A 179 75.21 -28.25 34.47
N ARG A 180 75.68 -28.24 33.20
CA ARG A 180 75.97 -29.35 32.25
C ARG A 180 75.22 -30.69 32.42
N ILE A 181 74.58 -31.14 31.33
CA ILE A 181 74.51 -32.58 30.98
C ILE A 181 75.10 -32.79 29.57
N ARG A 182 75.81 -33.92 29.36
CA ARG A 182 76.57 -34.23 28.15
C ARG A 182 76.52 -35.74 27.86
N ARG A 183 75.82 -36.15 26.77
CA ARG A 183 75.86 -37.52 26.19
C ARG A 183 75.22 -38.60 27.13
N ARG A 184 75.00 -39.88 26.76
CA ARG A 184 75.43 -40.67 25.57
C ARG A 184 74.50 -41.89 25.27
N ARG A 185 74.30 -42.17 23.97
CA ARG A 185 74.23 -43.45 23.21
C ARG A 185 73.88 -44.81 23.87
N SER A 186 73.17 -45.61 23.05
CA SER A 186 73.51 -46.97 22.58
C SER A 186 72.68 -47.28 21.29
N ALA A 187 73.01 -48.15 20.33
CA ALA A 187 74.28 -48.73 19.81
C ALA A 187 73.99 -49.26 18.35
N ARG A 188 74.81 -48.99 17.30
CA ARG A 188 75.81 -49.88 16.59
C ARG A 188 75.25 -51.06 15.75
N PRO A 189 75.97 -51.65 14.76
CA PRO A 189 77.35 -51.41 14.24
C PRO A 189 77.40 -51.23 12.67
N GLU A 190 78.44 -51.48 11.83
CA GLU A 190 79.82 -50.90 11.69
C GLU A 190 80.20 -50.73 10.14
N ALA A 191 81.05 -51.55 9.46
CA ALA A 191 81.56 -51.47 8.03
C ALA A 191 82.33 -52.79 7.63
N PRO A 192 83.29 -52.93 6.64
CA PRO A 192 83.82 -52.17 5.46
C PRO A 192 83.79 -53.00 4.11
N VAL A 193 84.50 -52.81 2.96
CA VAL A 193 85.97 -52.79 2.56
C VAL A 193 86.18 -52.13 1.14
N GLU A 194 87.44 -51.99 0.72
CA GLU A 194 88.07 -51.29 -0.45
C GLU A 194 87.84 -51.85 -1.89
N GLY A 195 88.30 -51.08 -2.90
CA GLY A 195 88.53 -51.48 -4.31
C GLY A 195 89.25 -50.36 -5.10
N ALA A 196 90.12 -50.68 -6.09
CA ALA A 196 91.03 -49.71 -6.72
C ALA A 196 91.32 -49.94 -8.23
N GLY A 197 91.84 -48.89 -8.90
CA GLY A 197 92.30 -48.89 -10.31
C GLY A 197 91.23 -48.46 -11.34
N SER A 198 91.57 -48.02 -12.57
CA SER A 198 92.85 -47.50 -13.10
C SER A 198 92.61 -46.70 -14.41
N GLU A 199 93.56 -45.82 -14.79
CA GLU A 199 93.81 -45.35 -16.17
C GLU A 199 92.68 -44.58 -16.93
N THR A 200 92.87 -43.92 -18.08
CA THR A 200 94.07 -43.54 -18.86
C THR A 200 93.93 -42.09 -19.38
N ALA A 201 94.95 -41.52 -20.04
CA ALA A 201 94.93 -40.17 -20.62
C ALA A 201 94.99 -40.16 -22.16
N ALA A 202 94.35 -39.18 -22.83
CA ALA A 202 94.62 -38.64 -24.18
C ALA A 202 93.44 -37.77 -24.68
N ALA A 203 93.53 -36.89 -25.69
CA ALA A 203 94.60 -35.99 -26.15
C ALA A 203 94.08 -35.03 -27.26
N GLY A 204 94.59 -33.78 -27.32
CA GLY A 204 94.76 -32.98 -28.55
C GLY A 204 93.56 -32.31 -29.26
N GLY A 205 93.80 -31.14 -29.88
CA GLY A 205 93.00 -30.59 -30.99
C GLY A 205 92.39 -29.17 -30.81
N PRO A 206 92.83 -28.13 -31.55
CA PRO A 206 92.32 -26.74 -31.40
C PRO A 206 91.84 -26.06 -32.72
N ARG A 207 91.42 -24.77 -32.60
CA ARG A 207 91.03 -23.74 -33.62
C ARG A 207 89.54 -23.82 -34.06
N ALA A 208 88.74 -22.76 -33.88
CA ALA A 208 88.58 -21.49 -34.66
C ALA A 208 87.61 -21.65 -35.85
N GLU A 209 86.79 -20.67 -36.29
CA GLU A 209 86.81 -19.21 -36.15
C GLU A 209 85.40 -18.55 -35.97
N LYS A 210 85.39 -17.20 -35.83
CA LYS A 210 84.40 -16.21 -36.34
C LYS A 210 82.96 -16.17 -35.79
N CYS A 211 82.57 -14.95 -35.37
CA CYS A 211 81.18 -14.47 -35.39
C CYS A 211 80.80 -14.02 -36.83
N PRO A 212 79.51 -13.76 -37.10
CA PRO A 212 79.06 -12.38 -36.94
C PRO A 212 77.74 -12.19 -36.15
N ASN A 213 77.50 -10.95 -35.74
CA ASN A 213 76.30 -10.47 -35.06
C ASN A 213 75.21 -10.09 -36.09
N GLU A 214 73.99 -10.62 -35.94
CA GLU A 214 72.72 -9.98 -36.39
C GLU A 214 71.49 -10.58 -35.65
N ARG A 215 71.40 -10.41 -34.31
CA ARG A 215 70.18 -10.80 -33.55
C ARG A 215 69.69 -9.80 -32.49
N GLY A 216 70.35 -8.66 -32.33
CA GLY A 216 69.95 -7.63 -31.35
C GLY A 216 68.60 -6.95 -31.66
N GLY A 217 68.38 -6.57 -32.92
CA GLY A 217 67.21 -5.77 -33.32
C GLY A 217 65.86 -6.48 -33.15
N ALA A 218 65.77 -7.74 -33.59
CA ALA A 218 64.52 -8.51 -33.56
C ALA A 218 63.99 -8.76 -32.15
N MET A 219 64.87 -8.87 -31.15
CA MET A 219 64.46 -9.04 -29.74
C MET A 219 63.91 -7.73 -29.15
N PHE A 220 64.42 -6.58 -29.62
CA PHE A 220 63.97 -5.27 -29.16
C PHE A 220 62.61 -4.87 -29.76
N THR A 221 62.38 -5.15 -31.05
CA THR A 221 61.09 -4.89 -31.71
C THR A 221 59.99 -5.84 -31.22
N THR A 222 60.29 -7.11 -30.97
CA THR A 222 59.32 -8.04 -30.34
C THR A 222 58.97 -7.63 -28.91
N LEU A 223 59.96 -7.21 -28.10
CA LEU A 223 59.71 -6.67 -26.76
C LEU A 223 58.84 -5.40 -26.80
N PHE A 224 59.14 -4.45 -27.70
CA PHE A 224 58.34 -3.23 -27.88
C PHE A 224 56.90 -3.53 -28.30
N ASN A 225 56.70 -4.42 -29.28
CA ASN A 225 55.37 -4.81 -29.74
C ASN A 225 54.56 -5.53 -28.65
N VAL A 226 55.21 -6.37 -27.84
CA VAL A 226 54.58 -6.99 -26.67
C VAL A 226 54.17 -5.91 -25.67
N VAL A 227 55.06 -5.02 -25.25
CA VAL A 227 54.72 -3.93 -24.30
C VAL A 227 53.58 -3.03 -24.83
N LEU A 228 53.57 -2.73 -26.13
CA LEU A 228 52.50 -1.93 -26.77
C LEU A 228 51.15 -2.66 -26.77
N PHE A 229 51.12 -3.94 -27.15
CA PHE A 229 49.91 -4.79 -27.10
C PHE A 229 49.36 -4.88 -25.68
N LEU A 230 50.25 -5.06 -24.69
CA LEU A 230 49.89 -5.14 -23.28
C LEU A 230 49.27 -3.80 -22.80
N ILE A 231 49.90 -2.65 -23.11
CA ILE A 231 49.32 -1.32 -22.82
C ILE A 231 47.94 -1.15 -23.46
N ALA A 232 47.74 -1.60 -24.70
CA ALA A 232 46.44 -1.58 -25.36
C ALA A 232 45.38 -2.43 -24.61
N VAL A 233 45.74 -3.64 -24.15
CA VAL A 233 44.85 -4.48 -23.31
C VAL A 233 44.49 -3.78 -22.00
N TYR A 234 45.44 -3.10 -21.34
CA TYR A 234 45.14 -2.33 -20.12
C TYR A 234 44.14 -1.20 -20.38
N LEU A 235 44.33 -0.45 -21.47
CA LEU A 235 43.42 0.63 -21.87
C LEU A 235 42.01 0.10 -22.21
N VAL A 236 41.91 -1.05 -22.89
CA VAL A 236 40.62 -1.71 -23.18
C VAL A 236 39.93 -2.16 -21.88
N VAL A 237 40.65 -2.76 -20.93
CA VAL A 237 40.08 -3.15 -19.62
C VAL A 237 39.61 -1.93 -18.82
N LEU A 238 40.36 -0.82 -18.85
CA LEU A 238 39.90 0.43 -18.24
C LEU A 238 38.64 0.98 -18.91
N LEU A 239 38.59 0.99 -20.25
CA LEU A 239 37.46 1.51 -21.02
C LEU A 239 36.19 0.69 -20.75
N ILE A 240 36.28 -0.64 -20.72
CA ILE A 240 35.17 -1.54 -20.34
C ILE A 240 34.68 -1.25 -18.91
N ARG A 241 35.59 -1.07 -17.93
CA ARG A 241 35.22 -0.72 -16.55
C ARG A 241 34.74 0.74 -16.40
N SER A 242 34.95 1.58 -17.41
CA SER A 242 34.52 2.96 -17.42
C SER A 242 33.03 3.12 -17.73
N VAL A 243 32.43 2.17 -18.45
CA VAL A 243 31.01 2.20 -18.83
C VAL A 243 30.13 1.77 -17.65
N ARG A 244 29.33 2.72 -17.14
CA ARG A 244 28.30 2.50 -16.13
C ARG A 244 26.93 2.66 -16.76
N ILE A 245 26.03 1.70 -16.53
CA ILE A 245 24.62 1.79 -16.92
C ILE A 245 23.81 2.07 -15.64
N VAL A 246 22.91 3.06 -15.71
CA VAL A 246 21.98 3.46 -14.64
C VAL A 246 20.56 3.14 -15.10
N ARG A 247 19.73 2.55 -14.22
CA ARG A 247 18.36 2.11 -14.57
C ARG A 247 17.39 3.30 -14.65
N GLN A 248 16.25 3.11 -15.31
CA GLN A 248 15.20 4.13 -15.33
C GLN A 248 14.62 4.39 -13.94
N ALA A 249 14.46 5.68 -13.61
CA ALA A 249 14.13 6.20 -12.28
C ALA A 249 15.16 5.88 -11.16
N GLU A 250 16.35 5.37 -11.50
CA GLU A 250 17.50 5.39 -10.59
C GLU A 250 18.45 6.53 -10.95
N VAL A 251 19.15 7.04 -9.94
CA VAL A 251 20.19 8.06 -10.07
C VAL A 251 21.41 7.69 -9.23
N CYS A 252 22.61 7.89 -9.78
CA CYS A 252 23.87 7.66 -9.06
C CYS A 252 24.57 8.98 -8.70
N VAL A 253 24.82 9.21 -7.41
CA VAL A 253 25.65 10.33 -6.93
C VAL A 253 27.13 9.93 -7.02
N VAL A 254 27.97 10.74 -7.68
CA VAL A 254 29.39 10.43 -7.91
C VAL A 254 30.31 11.41 -7.20
N GLU A 255 31.24 10.85 -6.44
CA GLU A 255 32.35 11.54 -5.77
C GLU A 255 33.63 11.42 -6.59
N ARG A 256 34.38 12.51 -6.73
CA ARG A 256 35.77 12.52 -7.20
C ARG A 256 36.69 12.78 -6.01
N LEU A 257 37.57 11.81 -5.70
CA LEU A 257 38.51 11.89 -4.58
C LEU A 257 37.88 12.26 -3.21
N GLY A 258 36.60 11.93 -3.00
CA GLY A 258 35.85 12.24 -1.77
C GLY A 258 35.20 13.62 -1.72
N LYS A 259 35.15 14.37 -2.83
CA LYS A 259 34.24 15.52 -3.02
C LYS A 259 33.14 15.13 -4.00
N PHE A 260 31.93 15.67 -3.84
CA PHE A 260 30.89 15.59 -4.88
C PHE A 260 31.43 16.10 -6.23
N HIS A 261 31.14 15.38 -7.32
CA HIS A 261 31.54 15.77 -8.67
C HIS A 261 30.34 16.02 -9.59
N ARG A 262 29.43 15.05 -9.69
CA ARG A 262 28.21 15.14 -10.51
C ARG A 262 27.20 14.07 -10.11
N VAL A 263 25.98 14.29 -10.56
CA VAL A 263 24.91 13.29 -10.62
C VAL A 263 25.00 12.53 -11.96
N LEU A 264 24.60 11.26 -11.98
CA LEU A 264 24.36 10.49 -13.20
C LEU A 264 22.90 10.05 -13.26
N ASP A 265 22.21 10.48 -14.30
CA ASP A 265 20.80 10.19 -14.57
C ASP A 265 20.61 8.79 -15.19
N SER A 266 19.39 8.43 -15.59
CA SER A 266 19.12 7.13 -16.20
C SER A 266 19.67 7.05 -17.63
N GLY A 267 20.75 6.31 -17.82
CA GLY A 267 21.41 6.15 -19.12
C GLY A 267 22.75 5.42 -19.05
N ILE A 268 23.53 5.56 -20.11
CA ILE A 268 24.92 5.05 -20.19
C ILE A 268 25.87 6.22 -19.92
N HIS A 269 26.67 6.10 -18.87
CA HIS A 269 27.60 7.12 -18.43
C HIS A 269 29.02 6.58 -18.28
N LEU A 270 30.01 7.38 -18.67
CA LEU A 270 31.42 7.02 -18.58
C LEU A 270 32.05 7.66 -17.33
N ILE A 271 32.52 6.82 -16.40
CA ILE A 271 33.14 7.20 -15.11
C ILE A 271 34.58 6.69 -15.03
N ILE A 272 35.49 7.41 -14.38
CA ILE A 272 36.90 6.98 -14.29
C ILE A 272 37.07 6.09 -13.05
N PRO A 273 37.19 4.75 -13.17
CA PRO A 273 36.98 3.82 -12.04
C PRO A 273 38.05 3.87 -10.93
N ILE A 274 39.11 4.67 -11.11
CA ILE A 274 40.19 4.90 -10.14
C ILE A 274 39.99 6.23 -9.37
N ILE A 275 39.31 7.19 -9.98
CA ILE A 275 39.22 8.59 -9.51
C ILE A 275 37.78 8.94 -9.06
N ASP A 276 36.80 8.42 -9.79
CA ASP A 276 35.37 8.59 -9.57
C ASP A 276 34.80 7.37 -8.83
N ARG A 277 34.06 7.62 -7.75
CA ARG A 277 33.40 6.62 -6.92
C ARG A 277 31.90 6.92 -6.84
N VAL A 278 31.06 5.92 -7.07
CA VAL A 278 29.62 6.04 -6.76
C VAL A 278 29.47 6.08 -5.24
N ALA A 279 28.91 7.19 -4.74
CA ALA A 279 28.67 7.42 -3.31
C ALA A 279 27.41 6.70 -2.84
N ALA A 280 26.33 6.88 -3.61
CA ALA A 280 25.05 6.22 -3.41
C ALA A 280 24.31 6.06 -4.75
N VAL A 281 23.41 5.07 -4.79
CA VAL A 281 22.34 4.98 -5.78
C VAL A 281 21.04 5.34 -5.06
N LYS A 282 20.21 6.17 -5.68
CA LYS A 282 18.90 6.61 -5.16
C LYS A 282 17.83 6.22 -6.17
N ASP A 283 16.69 5.72 -5.70
CA ASP A 283 15.51 5.48 -6.51
C ASP A 283 14.58 6.69 -6.37
N LEU A 284 14.25 7.32 -7.50
CA LEU A 284 13.41 8.53 -7.57
C LEU A 284 11.90 8.23 -7.48
N ARG A 285 11.51 6.94 -7.49
CA ARG A 285 10.10 6.54 -7.38
C ARG A 285 9.50 6.98 -6.04
N GLU A 286 8.18 6.93 -5.96
CA GLU A 286 7.47 7.06 -4.70
C GLU A 286 7.73 5.84 -3.81
N HIS A 287 8.19 6.10 -2.58
CA HIS A 287 8.39 5.12 -1.52
C HIS A 287 7.32 5.29 -0.45
N VAL A 288 6.91 4.17 0.13
CA VAL A 288 5.90 4.10 1.18
C VAL A 288 6.58 3.63 2.45
N VAL A 289 6.48 4.40 3.53
CA VAL A 289 6.98 4.01 4.86
C VAL A 289 5.86 4.13 5.88
N GLU A 290 5.65 3.05 6.62
CA GLU A 290 4.77 3.03 7.80
C GLU A 290 5.57 3.38 9.05
N PHE A 291 5.03 4.26 9.90
CA PHE A 291 5.63 4.60 11.19
C PHE A 291 4.92 3.90 12.35
N PRO A 292 5.66 3.50 13.41
CA PRO A 292 5.11 2.74 14.52
C PRO A 292 4.08 3.55 15.33
N PRO A 293 3.03 2.91 15.89
CA PRO A 293 1.98 3.59 16.64
C PRO A 293 2.53 4.48 17.76
N GLN A 294 2.17 5.76 17.74
CA GLN A 294 2.54 6.74 18.76
C GLN A 294 1.39 6.96 19.73
N SER A 295 1.67 6.94 21.03
CA SER A 295 0.71 7.34 22.05
C SER A 295 0.73 8.85 22.26
N MET A 296 -0.44 9.47 22.25
CA MET A 296 -0.64 10.89 22.45
C MET A 296 -1.98 11.17 23.14
N ILE A 297 -2.16 12.37 23.68
CA ILE A 297 -3.34 12.74 24.47
C ILE A 297 -4.09 13.84 23.69
N THR A 298 -5.40 13.66 23.54
CA THR A 298 -6.33 14.63 22.93
C THR A 298 -6.62 15.80 23.87
N ARG A 299 -7.26 16.84 23.35
CA ARG A 299 -7.76 17.98 24.14
C ARG A 299 -8.67 17.55 25.30
N ASP A 300 -9.46 16.50 25.13
CA ASP A 300 -10.33 15.89 26.16
C ASP A 300 -9.58 15.05 27.22
N ASN A 301 -8.25 15.07 27.22
CA ASN A 301 -7.40 14.23 28.07
C ASN A 301 -7.57 12.70 27.83
N VAL A 302 -8.03 12.29 26.63
CA VAL A 302 -8.07 10.87 26.24
C VAL A 302 -6.76 10.46 25.56
N SER A 303 -6.10 9.43 26.09
CA SER A 303 -4.88 8.85 25.52
C SER A 303 -5.20 7.91 24.36
N ILE A 304 -4.83 8.28 23.14
CA ILE A 304 -5.05 7.51 21.91
C ILE A 304 -3.72 7.06 21.29
N GLN A 305 -3.76 5.97 20.52
CA GLN A 305 -2.63 5.50 19.70
C GLN A 305 -2.93 5.76 18.22
N ILE A 306 -1.96 6.32 17.49
CA ILE A 306 -2.07 6.62 16.06
C ILE A 306 -0.84 6.09 15.32
N ASP A 307 -1.06 5.26 14.30
CA ASP A 307 -0.08 4.90 13.27
C ASP A 307 -0.34 5.69 11.98
N SER A 308 0.71 5.92 11.20
CA SER A 308 0.64 6.74 9.98
C SER A 308 1.56 6.21 8.89
N VAL A 309 1.20 6.49 7.65
CA VAL A 309 1.95 6.11 6.45
C VAL A 309 2.31 7.37 5.68
N VAL A 310 3.58 7.49 5.28
CA VAL A 310 4.08 8.63 4.49
C VAL A 310 4.53 8.14 3.12
N TYR A 311 4.02 8.82 2.10
CA TYR A 311 4.35 8.63 0.68
C TYR A 311 5.27 9.76 0.25
N TYR A 312 6.51 9.43 -0.07
CA TYR A 312 7.54 10.41 -0.41
C TYR A 312 8.36 9.99 -1.62
N GLN A 313 8.96 10.97 -2.30
CA GLN A 313 9.89 10.73 -3.40
C GLN A 313 11.15 11.60 -3.24
N ILE A 314 12.29 11.08 -3.70
CA ILE A 314 13.55 11.82 -3.70
C ILE A 314 13.57 12.72 -4.93
N THR A 315 13.54 14.04 -4.71
CA THR A 315 13.57 15.05 -5.77
C THR A 315 14.98 15.63 -5.98
N ASP A 316 15.75 15.82 -4.90
CA ASP A 316 17.16 16.22 -4.98
C ASP A 316 18.06 15.12 -4.35
N PRO A 317 18.73 14.30 -5.17
CA PRO A 317 19.58 13.20 -4.69
C PRO A 317 20.90 13.69 -4.08
N ILE A 318 21.30 14.94 -4.31
CA ILE A 318 22.50 15.55 -3.71
C ILE A 318 22.17 15.92 -2.26
N ARG A 319 21.10 16.70 -2.03
CA ARG A 319 20.63 17.05 -0.67
C ARG A 319 20.37 15.79 0.15
N ASN A 320 19.68 14.81 -0.43
CA ASN A 320 19.35 13.54 0.21
C ASN A 320 20.57 12.68 0.60
N GLN A 321 21.76 12.98 0.07
CA GLN A 321 22.99 12.26 0.37
C GLN A 321 23.94 13.01 1.31
N TYR A 322 23.81 14.33 1.44
CA TYR A 322 24.78 15.17 2.16
C TYR A 322 24.18 16.06 3.26
N GLU A 323 22.92 16.49 3.16
CA GLU A 323 22.28 17.35 4.18
C GLU A 323 21.79 16.57 5.40
N ILE A 324 21.59 15.25 5.28
CA ILE A 324 21.07 14.42 6.37
C ILE A 324 21.60 12.98 6.33
N ALA A 325 21.97 12.45 7.50
CA ALA A 325 22.55 11.11 7.64
C ALA A 325 21.52 9.97 7.67
N ASN A 326 20.30 10.22 8.16
CA ASN A 326 19.17 9.30 8.13
C ASN A 326 17.86 10.08 7.95
N PRO A 327 17.36 10.23 6.71
CA PRO A 327 16.14 11.00 6.46
C PRO A 327 14.91 10.36 7.11
N ILE A 328 14.80 9.03 7.09
CA ILE A 328 13.58 8.32 7.49
C ILE A 328 13.30 8.51 8.99
N ALA A 329 14.32 8.38 9.83
CA ALA A 329 14.19 8.62 11.26
C ALA A 329 13.88 10.10 11.58
N ALA A 330 14.30 11.06 10.75
CA ALA A 330 13.96 12.46 10.95
C ALA A 330 12.53 12.77 10.53
N ILE A 331 12.04 12.18 9.42
CA ILE A 331 10.62 12.24 9.04
C ILE A 331 9.75 11.58 10.12
N GLU A 332 10.14 10.43 10.67
CA GLU A 332 9.44 9.75 11.77
C GLU A 332 9.30 10.65 13.00
N ASN A 333 10.41 11.23 13.48
CA ASN A 333 10.42 12.14 14.64
C ASN A 333 9.59 13.43 14.39
N LEU A 334 9.68 14.00 13.18
CA LEU A 334 8.91 15.17 12.81
C LEU A 334 7.41 14.86 12.68
N THR A 335 7.06 13.69 12.14
CA THR A 335 5.68 13.20 12.03
C THR A 335 5.08 12.97 13.43
N ALA A 336 5.80 12.28 14.31
CA ALA A 336 5.38 12.04 15.69
C ALA A 336 5.22 13.34 16.51
N THR A 337 6.06 14.35 16.25
CA THR A 337 5.96 15.67 16.89
C THR A 337 4.78 16.48 16.34
N THR A 338 4.60 16.49 15.02
CA THR A 338 3.52 17.23 14.35
C THR A 338 2.16 16.62 14.68
N LEU A 339 2.03 15.28 14.67
CA LEU A 339 0.82 14.58 15.13
C LEU A 339 0.49 14.95 16.59
N ARG A 340 1.47 14.89 17.51
CA ARG A 340 1.24 15.23 18.92
C ARG A 340 0.70 16.65 19.10
N ASN A 341 1.21 17.61 18.32
CA ASN A 341 0.72 19.00 18.37
C ASN A 341 -0.70 19.11 17.80
N LEU A 342 -0.95 18.56 16.59
CA LEU A 342 -2.25 18.63 15.92
C LEU A 342 -3.36 17.91 16.69
N ILE A 343 -3.05 16.81 17.38
CA ILE A 343 -4.02 16.05 18.18
C ILE A 343 -4.22 16.68 19.57
N GLY A 344 -3.22 17.37 20.12
CA GLY A 344 -3.38 18.16 21.35
C GLY A 344 -4.32 19.36 21.19
N GLU A 345 -4.53 19.85 19.96
CA GLU A 345 -5.52 20.89 19.63
C GLU A 345 -6.96 20.34 19.53
N LEU A 346 -7.14 19.04 19.28
CA LEU A 346 -8.40 18.43 18.86
C LEU A 346 -9.03 17.53 19.93
N ASP A 347 -10.36 17.54 19.95
CA ASP A 347 -11.18 16.62 20.73
C ASP A 347 -11.14 15.21 20.11
N LEU A 348 -11.58 14.17 20.85
CA LEU A 348 -11.57 12.78 20.38
C LEU A 348 -12.43 12.57 19.12
N ASP A 349 -13.67 13.06 19.14
CA ASP A 349 -14.60 12.93 18.01
C ASP A 349 -14.12 13.75 16.80
N GLN A 350 -13.52 14.92 17.03
CA GLN A 350 -12.90 15.73 15.98
C GLN A 350 -11.72 14.98 15.34
N THR A 351 -10.89 14.32 16.14
CA THR A 351 -9.76 13.51 15.68
C THR A 351 -10.22 12.32 14.83
N LEU A 352 -11.32 11.67 15.21
CA LEU A 352 -11.87 10.53 14.46
C LEU A 352 -12.53 10.93 13.13
N THR A 353 -13.16 12.11 13.08
CA THR A 353 -13.91 12.61 11.91
C THR A 353 -13.07 13.44 10.94
N SER A 354 -12.19 14.31 11.44
CA SER A 354 -11.47 15.32 10.64
C SER A 354 -10.15 14.82 10.04
N ARG A 355 -10.07 13.52 9.71
CA ARG A 355 -8.83 12.86 9.26
C ARG A 355 -8.18 13.57 8.08
N ASP A 356 -8.96 13.99 7.09
CA ASP A 356 -8.45 14.66 5.89
C ASP A 356 -7.83 16.03 6.22
N THR A 357 -8.40 16.77 7.17
CA THR A 357 -7.84 18.03 7.68
C THR A 357 -6.49 17.81 8.37
N VAL A 358 -6.36 16.73 9.17
CA VAL A 358 -5.10 16.37 9.82
C VAL A 358 -4.07 15.88 8.79
N ASN A 359 -4.46 15.00 7.86
CA ASN A 359 -3.63 14.54 6.74
C ASN A 359 -3.09 15.73 5.92
N ALA A 360 -3.94 16.71 5.60
CA ALA A 360 -3.55 17.90 4.84
C ALA A 360 -2.59 18.83 5.59
N LYS A 361 -2.88 19.15 6.87
CA LYS A 361 -1.98 19.93 7.74
C LYS A 361 -0.63 19.23 7.89
N LEU A 362 -0.63 17.92 8.17
CA LEU A 362 0.56 17.11 8.39
C LEU A 362 1.41 17.02 7.12
N ARG A 363 0.78 16.78 5.95
CA ARG A 363 1.49 16.80 4.65
C ARG A 363 2.21 18.14 4.44
N ALA A 364 1.53 19.27 4.68
CA ALA A 364 2.13 20.59 4.47
C ALA A 364 3.36 20.85 5.37
N VAL A 365 3.25 20.56 6.66
CA VAL A 365 4.35 20.76 7.64
C VAL A 365 5.54 19.83 7.36
N LEU A 366 5.30 18.59 6.93
CA LEU A 366 6.38 17.68 6.54
C LEU A 366 7.07 18.13 5.24
N ASP A 367 6.32 18.45 4.19
CA ASP A 367 6.84 18.83 2.86
C ASP A 367 7.76 20.09 2.94
N GLU A 368 7.37 21.11 3.72
CA GLU A 368 8.18 22.31 3.97
C GLU A 368 9.52 22.00 4.67
N ALA A 369 9.51 21.04 5.60
CA ALA A 369 10.71 20.64 6.32
C ALA A 369 11.62 19.74 5.48
N THR A 370 11.06 18.84 4.66
CA THR A 370 11.82 17.80 3.95
C THR A 370 12.43 18.24 2.62
N ASP A 371 11.99 19.35 2.02
CA ASP A 371 12.64 19.93 0.82
C ASP A 371 14.13 20.20 1.06
N LYS A 372 14.50 20.62 2.27
CA LYS A 372 15.88 20.82 2.72
C LYS A 372 16.73 19.54 2.62
N TRP A 373 16.09 18.37 2.71
CA TRP A 373 16.71 17.04 2.55
C TRP A 373 16.51 16.44 1.15
N GLY A 374 15.98 17.23 0.20
CA GLY A 374 15.69 16.78 -1.16
C GLY A 374 14.56 15.76 -1.26
N ILE A 375 13.69 15.68 -0.25
CA ILE A 375 12.54 14.77 -0.20
C ILE A 375 11.25 15.57 -0.30
N LYS A 376 10.36 15.15 -1.19
CA LYS A 376 9.02 15.70 -1.35
C LYS A 376 7.97 14.74 -0.77
N ILE A 377 7.00 15.27 -0.03
CA ILE A 377 5.91 14.50 0.59
C ILE A 377 4.65 14.62 -0.25
N ASN A 378 4.39 13.56 -1.03
CA ASN A 378 3.24 13.47 -1.92
C ASN A 378 1.94 13.28 -1.14
N ARG A 379 1.95 12.41 -0.10
CA ARG A 379 0.77 12.11 0.71
C ARG A 379 1.17 11.67 2.12
N VAL A 380 0.30 11.94 3.09
CA VAL A 380 0.35 11.39 4.44
C VAL A 380 -1.03 10.86 4.79
N GLU A 381 -1.12 9.67 5.37
CA GLU A 381 -2.38 9.05 5.77
C GLU A 381 -2.27 8.51 7.20
N ILE A 382 -3.20 8.93 8.06
CA ILE A 382 -3.47 8.26 9.34
C ILE A 382 -4.09 6.89 9.05
N LYS A 383 -3.42 5.82 9.49
CA LYS A 383 -3.80 4.43 9.22
C LYS A 383 -4.90 3.98 10.19
N ASN A 384 -4.65 4.03 11.49
CA ASN A 384 -5.63 3.80 12.54
C ASN A 384 -5.61 4.90 13.60
N ILE A 385 -6.70 4.99 14.35
CA ILE A 385 -6.80 5.75 15.60
C ILE A 385 -7.44 4.80 16.61
N VAL A 386 -6.72 4.49 17.68
CA VAL A 386 -7.13 3.48 18.68
C VAL A 386 -7.26 4.15 20.05
N PRO A 387 -8.50 4.42 20.52
CA PRO A 387 -8.75 4.88 21.89
C PRO A 387 -8.63 3.74 22.91
N PRO A 388 -8.59 4.02 24.22
CA PRO A 388 -8.70 3.00 25.26
C PRO A 388 -10.03 2.26 25.15
N LYS A 389 -10.06 0.95 25.40
CA LYS A 389 -11.28 0.14 25.19
C LYS A 389 -12.48 0.66 25.99
N GLU A 390 -12.27 1.12 27.22
CA GLU A 390 -13.31 1.67 28.09
C GLU A 390 -14.05 2.86 27.43
N ILE A 391 -13.31 3.70 26.69
CA ILE A 391 -13.86 4.83 25.93
C ILE A 391 -14.57 4.33 24.67
N GLN A 392 -14.01 3.37 23.93
CA GLN A 392 -14.69 2.76 22.78
C GLN A 392 -16.04 2.14 23.18
N ASP A 393 -16.05 1.33 24.24
CA ASP A 393 -17.25 0.70 24.78
C ASP A 393 -18.28 1.75 25.25
N ALA A 394 -17.83 2.91 25.76
CA ALA A 394 -18.70 4.01 26.21
C ALA A 394 -19.30 4.78 25.02
N MET A 395 -18.49 5.10 24.02
CA MET A 395 -18.92 5.72 22.76
C MET A 395 -19.93 4.83 22.02
N GLU A 396 -19.70 3.52 21.96
CA GLU A 396 -20.66 2.60 21.31
C GLU A 396 -22.01 2.59 22.05
N ARG A 397 -21.99 2.56 23.39
CA ARG A 397 -23.20 2.67 24.22
C ARG A 397 -23.94 3.99 24.00
N GLN A 398 -23.22 5.12 23.95
CA GLN A 398 -23.81 6.44 23.66
C GLN A 398 -24.40 6.52 22.26
N MET A 399 -23.64 6.11 21.23
CA MET A 399 -24.07 6.12 19.84
C MET A 399 -25.26 5.19 19.59
N ARG A 400 -25.31 4.03 20.27
CA ARG A 400 -26.46 3.12 20.22
C ARG A 400 -27.69 3.74 20.89
N ALA A 401 -27.55 4.34 22.07
CA ALA A 401 -28.65 5.02 22.75
C ALA A 401 -29.19 6.22 21.95
N GLU A 402 -28.32 7.00 21.30
CA GLU A 402 -28.75 8.12 20.47
C GLU A 402 -29.41 7.67 19.16
N ARG A 403 -28.92 6.58 18.53
CA ARG A 403 -29.62 5.98 17.38
C ARG A 403 -31.03 5.52 17.75
N ILE A 404 -31.20 4.79 18.86
CA ILE A 404 -32.51 4.36 19.36
C ILE A 404 -33.41 5.57 19.65
N ARG A 405 -32.88 6.65 20.23
CA ARG A 405 -33.63 7.88 20.46
C ARG A 405 -34.07 8.56 19.15
N ARG A 406 -33.18 8.65 18.16
CA ARG A 406 -33.49 9.22 16.83
C ARG A 406 -34.52 8.37 16.08
N GLU A 407 -34.41 7.04 16.16
CA GLU A 407 -35.35 6.07 15.60
C GLU A 407 -36.74 6.22 16.22
N ALA A 408 -36.85 6.25 17.56
CA ALA A 408 -38.13 6.42 18.25
C ALA A 408 -38.82 7.76 17.92
N VAL A 409 -38.06 8.85 17.81
CA VAL A 409 -38.59 10.16 17.38
C VAL A 409 -39.06 10.12 15.93
N LEU A 410 -38.31 9.48 15.03
CA LEU A 410 -38.66 9.38 13.61
C LEU A 410 -39.88 8.47 13.38
N MET A 411 -40.00 7.37 14.13
CA MET A 411 -41.20 6.53 14.14
C MET A 411 -42.43 7.31 14.62
N ALA A 412 -42.35 8.00 15.77
CA ALA A 412 -43.47 8.79 16.30
C ALA A 412 -43.89 9.93 15.36
N GLN A 413 -42.94 10.57 14.67
CA GLN A 413 -43.23 11.57 13.64
C GLN A 413 -43.88 10.92 12.40
N GLY A 414 -43.38 9.77 11.94
CA GLY A 414 -43.95 9.03 10.80
C GLY A 414 -45.35 8.49 11.07
N GLU A 415 -45.64 8.01 12.29
CA GLU A 415 -47.00 7.64 12.72
C GLU A 415 -47.94 8.85 12.73
N LYS A 416 -47.49 9.98 13.27
CA LYS A 416 -48.25 11.24 13.29
C LYS A 416 -48.57 11.71 11.87
N GLU A 417 -47.59 11.76 10.97
CA GLU A 417 -47.77 12.15 9.57
C GLU A 417 -48.67 11.15 8.82
N SER A 418 -48.48 9.85 9.02
CA SER A 418 -49.35 8.81 8.45
C SER A 418 -50.80 8.96 8.91
N ASN A 419 -51.04 9.31 10.17
CA ASN A 419 -52.38 9.49 10.72
C ASN A 419 -53.03 10.81 10.26
N ILE A 420 -52.26 11.89 10.08
CA ILE A 420 -52.73 13.12 9.44
C ILE A 420 -53.15 12.85 7.99
N LEU A 421 -52.28 12.24 7.18
CA LEU A 421 -52.56 11.92 5.78
C LEU A 421 -53.77 10.99 5.61
N LYS A 422 -53.97 10.02 6.52
CA LYS A 422 -55.19 9.18 6.55
C LYS A 422 -56.43 10.00 6.88
N ALA A 423 -56.37 10.91 7.86
CA ALA A 423 -57.50 11.75 8.24
C ALA A 423 -57.87 12.76 7.15
N GLU A 424 -56.89 13.34 6.46
CA GLU A 424 -57.07 14.21 5.30
C GLU A 424 -57.65 13.44 4.11
N GLY A 425 -57.12 12.24 3.82
CA GLY A 425 -57.68 11.35 2.80
C GLY A 425 -59.13 10.95 3.07
N LEU A 426 -59.47 10.58 4.31
CA LEU A 426 -60.85 10.28 4.72
C LEU A 426 -61.77 11.50 4.65
N LYS A 427 -61.29 12.69 5.02
CA LYS A 427 -62.02 13.95 4.87
C LYS A 427 -62.31 14.24 3.39
N GLN A 428 -61.29 14.13 2.54
CA GLN A 428 -61.43 14.40 1.10
C GLN A 428 -62.34 13.38 0.42
N ALA A 429 -62.24 12.09 0.78
CA ALA A 429 -63.13 11.05 0.30
C ALA A 429 -64.60 11.35 0.66
N LYS A 430 -64.90 11.75 1.90
CA LYS A 430 -66.26 12.11 2.32
C LYS A 430 -66.81 13.36 1.64
N ILE A 431 -65.95 14.33 1.31
CA ILE A 431 -66.36 15.52 0.54
C ILE A 431 -66.75 15.10 -0.88
N LEU A 432 -65.88 14.34 -1.57
CA LEU A 432 -66.13 13.83 -2.91
C LEU A 432 -67.35 12.88 -2.98
N GLU A 433 -67.57 12.09 -1.93
CA GLU A 433 -68.75 11.22 -1.77
C GLU A 433 -70.03 12.04 -1.66
N ALA A 434 -70.08 13.04 -0.78
CA ALA A 434 -71.24 13.93 -0.62
C ALA A 434 -71.49 14.81 -1.87
N GLU A 435 -70.45 15.24 -2.57
CA GLU A 435 -70.54 15.94 -3.85
C GLU A 435 -71.10 15.03 -4.94
N ALA A 436 -70.62 13.78 -5.04
CA ALA A 436 -71.12 12.79 -5.99
C ALA A 436 -72.57 12.36 -5.69
N GLU A 437 -72.95 12.18 -4.42
CA GLU A 437 -74.34 11.92 -4.02
C GLU A 437 -75.26 13.07 -4.42
N ARG A 438 -74.85 14.31 -4.14
CA ARG A 438 -75.60 15.53 -4.50
C ARG A 438 -75.77 15.64 -6.02
N GLU A 439 -74.70 15.45 -6.78
CA GLU A 439 -74.75 15.54 -8.25
C GLU A 439 -75.61 14.40 -8.83
N ALA A 440 -75.48 13.17 -8.31
CA ALA A 440 -76.31 12.04 -8.70
C ALA A 440 -77.79 12.22 -8.33
N ALA A 441 -78.11 12.94 -7.24
CA ALA A 441 -79.47 13.28 -6.86
C ALA A 441 -80.06 14.37 -7.77
N ILE A 442 -79.27 15.41 -8.12
CA ILE A 442 -79.66 16.44 -9.10
C ILE A 442 -79.92 15.78 -10.46
N ARG A 443 -78.98 15.00 -11.00
CA ARG A 443 -79.14 14.32 -12.29
C ARG A 443 -80.33 13.33 -12.31
N ARG A 444 -80.68 12.72 -11.17
CA ARG A 444 -81.91 11.92 -11.03
C ARG A 444 -83.18 12.78 -11.09
N ALA A 445 -83.26 13.85 -10.31
CA ALA A 445 -84.41 14.75 -10.31
C ALA A 445 -84.61 15.44 -11.67
N GLU A 446 -83.53 15.81 -12.36
CA GLU A 446 -83.57 16.33 -13.73
C GLU A 446 -84.05 15.27 -14.73
N GLY A 447 -83.57 14.03 -14.62
CA GLY A 447 -84.03 12.91 -15.46
C GLY A 447 -85.51 12.56 -15.23
N GLU A 448 -85.97 12.58 -13.98
CA GLU A 448 -87.38 12.39 -13.62
C GLU A 448 -88.27 13.52 -14.17
N LYS A 449 -87.86 14.78 -13.98
CA LYS A 449 -88.54 15.95 -14.54
C LYS A 449 -88.62 15.88 -16.07
N GLN A 450 -87.51 15.55 -16.74
CA GLN A 450 -87.48 15.44 -18.20
C GLN A 450 -88.34 14.27 -18.69
N SER A 451 -88.37 13.15 -17.96
CA SER A 451 -89.25 12.01 -18.28
C SER A 451 -90.73 12.37 -18.08
N GLN A 452 -91.07 13.15 -17.06
CA GLN A 452 -92.45 13.64 -16.84
C GLN A 452 -92.88 14.61 -17.95
N ILE A 453 -92.02 15.55 -18.35
CA ILE A 453 -92.28 16.47 -19.47
C ILE A 453 -92.52 15.68 -20.77
N LEU A 454 -91.61 14.77 -21.13
CA LEU A 454 -91.74 13.96 -22.36
C LEU A 454 -92.98 13.05 -22.34
N ARG A 455 -93.41 12.56 -21.17
CA ARG A 455 -94.70 11.84 -21.03
C ARG A 455 -95.88 12.76 -21.23
N ALA A 456 -95.92 13.92 -20.57
CA ALA A 456 -97.00 14.89 -20.70
C ALA A 456 -97.12 15.45 -22.14
N GLU A 457 -96.00 15.67 -22.83
CA GLU A 457 -95.96 16.03 -24.26
C GLU A 457 -96.50 14.90 -25.14
N GLY A 458 -96.11 13.65 -24.88
CA GLY A 458 -96.64 12.47 -25.58
C GLY A 458 -98.14 12.25 -25.36
N GLU A 459 -98.61 12.43 -24.13
CA GLU A 459 -100.03 12.37 -23.75
C GLU A 459 -100.83 13.51 -24.38
N ALA A 460 -100.31 14.75 -24.36
CA ALA A 460 -100.95 15.88 -25.02
C ALA A 460 -101.04 15.66 -26.55
N GLN A 461 -99.99 15.15 -27.19
CA GLN A 461 -100.01 14.83 -28.62
C GLN A 461 -101.00 13.69 -28.94
N ALA A 462 -101.09 12.67 -28.08
CA ALA A 462 -102.11 11.61 -28.19
C ALA A 462 -103.54 12.14 -28.03
N ILE A 463 -103.78 13.05 -27.07
CA ILE A 463 -105.07 13.71 -26.87
C ILE A 463 -105.42 14.60 -28.07
N LEU A 464 -104.49 15.40 -28.60
CA LEU A 464 -104.72 16.24 -29.77
C LEU A 464 -105.07 15.42 -31.01
N THR A 465 -104.30 14.37 -31.30
CA THR A 465 -104.58 13.47 -32.44
C THR A 465 -105.90 12.71 -32.30
N LEU A 466 -106.27 12.29 -31.08
CA LEU A 466 -107.57 11.67 -30.80
C LEU A 466 -108.73 12.67 -30.92
N ALA A 467 -108.56 13.89 -30.42
CA ALA A 467 -109.55 14.97 -30.51
C ALA A 467 -109.76 15.41 -31.97
N GLU A 468 -108.69 15.48 -32.77
CA GLU A 468 -108.80 15.69 -34.22
C GLU A 468 -109.57 14.56 -34.90
N ALA A 469 -109.28 13.30 -34.58
CA ALA A 469 -110.01 12.17 -35.15
C ALA A 469 -111.51 12.20 -34.78
N GLN A 470 -111.84 12.52 -33.52
CA GLN A 470 -113.21 12.73 -33.07
C GLN A 470 -113.89 13.91 -33.77
N ALA A 471 -113.21 15.05 -33.92
CA ALA A 471 -113.74 16.24 -34.59
C ALA A 471 -113.99 15.99 -36.09
N ARG A 472 -113.11 15.24 -36.78
CA ARG A 472 -113.33 14.79 -38.16
C ARG A 472 -114.56 13.86 -38.24
N GLY A 473 -114.69 12.91 -37.31
CA GLY A 473 -115.85 12.03 -37.19
C GLY A 473 -117.17 12.80 -36.98
N GLN A 474 -117.19 13.74 -36.03
CA GLN A 474 -118.36 14.59 -35.77
C GLN A 474 -118.72 15.49 -36.96
N ARG A 475 -117.73 16.03 -37.69
CA ARG A 475 -117.99 16.81 -38.92
C ARG A 475 -118.66 15.96 -40.00
N MET A 476 -118.17 14.74 -40.26
CA MET A 476 -118.79 13.82 -41.23
C MET A 476 -120.24 13.48 -40.83
N ILE A 477 -120.51 13.24 -39.54
CA ILE A 477 -121.86 13.00 -39.03
C ILE A 477 -122.75 14.25 -39.19
N PHE A 478 -122.23 15.44 -38.86
CA PHE A 478 -122.98 16.70 -38.93
C PHE A 478 -123.30 17.11 -40.38
N GLU A 479 -122.36 16.91 -41.31
CA GLU A 479 -122.59 17.15 -42.74
C GLU A 479 -123.63 16.19 -43.32
N ALA A 480 -123.59 14.90 -42.95
CA ALA A 480 -124.63 13.93 -43.31
C ALA A 480 -126.01 14.32 -42.76
N ILE A 481 -126.11 14.73 -41.49
CA ILE A 481 -127.36 15.22 -40.89
C ILE A 481 -127.86 16.49 -41.59
N LYS A 482 -126.96 17.42 -41.95
CA LYS A 482 -127.32 18.67 -42.63
C LYS A 482 -127.87 18.44 -44.05
N GLN A 483 -127.38 17.43 -44.75
CA GLN A 483 -127.91 17.01 -46.05
C GLN A 483 -129.28 16.32 -45.94
N ALA A 484 -129.59 15.71 -44.79
CA ALA A 484 -130.84 14.96 -44.55
C ALA A 484 -132.06 15.82 -44.11
N ALA A 485 -131.91 17.14 -43.96
CA ALA A 485 -132.98 18.10 -43.65
C ALA A 485 -133.94 17.66 -42.50
N PRO A 486 -133.45 17.57 -41.25
CA PRO A 486 -134.13 16.86 -40.17
C PRO A 486 -135.44 17.53 -39.69
N THR A 487 -136.47 16.69 -39.51
CA THR A 487 -137.73 17.07 -38.85
C THR A 487 -137.53 17.37 -37.36
N LYS A 488 -138.43 18.18 -36.79
CA LYS A 488 -138.26 18.80 -35.46
C LYS A 488 -138.21 17.76 -34.32
N GLU A 489 -138.87 16.62 -34.49
CA GLU A 489 -138.92 15.49 -33.57
C GLU A 489 -137.56 14.78 -33.45
N VAL A 490 -136.81 14.65 -34.56
CA VAL A 490 -135.51 13.95 -34.58
C VAL A 490 -134.47 14.69 -33.75
N VAL A 491 -134.50 16.03 -33.80
CA VAL A 491 -133.65 16.88 -32.95
C VAL A 491 -134.06 16.76 -31.48
N GLN A 492 -135.35 16.65 -31.17
CA GLN A 492 -135.83 16.42 -29.81
C GLN A 492 -135.39 15.06 -29.27
N ILE A 493 -135.58 13.97 -30.01
CA ILE A 493 -135.13 12.62 -29.61
C ILE A 493 -133.61 12.63 -29.35
N ARG A 494 -132.82 13.23 -30.25
CA ARG A 494 -131.36 13.28 -30.05
C ARG A 494 -130.93 14.22 -28.92
N SER A 495 -131.75 15.21 -28.55
CA SER A 495 -131.55 16.00 -27.33
C SER A 495 -131.87 15.22 -26.05
N LEU A 496 -132.82 14.29 -26.09
CA LEU A 496 -133.13 13.39 -24.97
C LEU A 496 -132.02 12.35 -24.77
N GLU A 497 -131.52 11.71 -25.83
CA GLU A 497 -130.33 10.84 -25.75
C GLU A 497 -129.06 11.60 -25.31
N ALA A 498 -128.98 12.92 -25.55
CA ALA A 498 -127.89 13.75 -25.04
C ALA A 498 -128.08 14.07 -23.54
N LEU A 499 -129.31 14.33 -23.09
CA LEU A 499 -129.66 14.48 -21.68
C LEU A 499 -129.41 13.20 -20.88
N GLU A 500 -129.72 12.04 -21.45
CA GLU A 500 -129.42 10.71 -20.87
C GLU A 500 -127.92 10.55 -20.61
N LYS A 501 -127.07 10.81 -21.62
CA LYS A 501 -125.60 10.75 -21.45
C LYS A 501 -125.03 11.83 -20.53
N VAL A 502 -125.75 12.93 -20.32
CA VAL A 502 -125.39 13.92 -19.29
C VAL A 502 -125.80 13.45 -17.89
N ALA A 503 -126.90 12.69 -17.76
CA ALA A 503 -127.34 12.10 -16.50
C ALA A 503 -126.47 10.89 -16.06
N GLU A 504 -125.91 10.14 -17.00
CA GLU A 504 -124.89 9.11 -16.73
C GLU A 504 -123.53 9.69 -16.28
N GLY A 505 -123.28 10.98 -16.53
CA GLY A 505 -122.05 11.67 -16.18
C GLY A 505 -121.91 11.92 -14.68
N GLN A 506 -120.78 11.52 -14.08
CA GLN A 506 -120.49 11.67 -12.64
C GLN A 506 -120.19 13.13 -12.19
N ALA A 507 -120.80 14.13 -12.85
CA ALA A 507 -120.55 15.55 -12.61
C ALA A 507 -121.38 16.09 -11.44
N THR A 508 -120.73 16.50 -10.35
CA THR A 508 -121.37 16.93 -9.09
C THR A 508 -122.15 18.27 -9.17
N LYS A 509 -122.30 18.88 -10.36
CA LYS A 509 -122.92 20.21 -10.52
C LYS A 509 -123.63 20.33 -11.87
N LEU A 510 -124.91 19.97 -11.89
CA LEU A 510 -125.77 20.04 -13.07
C LEU A 510 -126.37 21.45 -13.23
N ILE A 511 -126.34 22.00 -14.46
CA ILE A 511 -126.98 23.27 -14.82
C ILE A 511 -128.11 22.96 -15.79
N VAL A 512 -129.35 23.08 -15.31
CA VAL A 512 -130.58 22.80 -16.10
C VAL A 512 -131.21 24.12 -16.56
N PRO A 513 -131.67 24.24 -17.82
CA PRO A 513 -132.38 25.43 -18.30
C PRO A 513 -133.65 25.76 -17.48
N SER A 514 -133.97 27.04 -17.37
CA SER A 514 -135.09 27.61 -16.60
C SER A 514 -136.43 26.93 -16.86
N ASP A 515 -136.69 26.59 -18.12
CA ASP A 515 -138.01 26.23 -18.62
C ASP A 515 -138.46 24.84 -18.14
N VAL A 516 -137.49 24.00 -17.74
CA VAL A 516 -137.74 22.70 -17.09
C VAL A 516 -138.02 22.88 -15.59
N ALA A 517 -137.39 23.85 -14.93
CA ALA A 517 -137.57 24.11 -13.50
C ALA A 517 -138.98 24.59 -13.16
N SER A 518 -139.63 25.37 -14.05
CA SER A 518 -141.01 25.85 -13.88
C SER A 518 -142.05 24.72 -13.83
N LEU A 519 -141.82 23.59 -14.52
CA LEU A 519 -142.77 22.46 -14.53
C LEU A 519 -142.80 21.69 -13.21
N LEU A 520 -141.67 21.60 -12.50
CA LEU A 520 -141.56 20.85 -11.26
C LEU A 520 -142.33 21.50 -10.09
N GLY A 521 -142.46 22.83 -10.07
CA GLY A 521 -143.16 23.55 -9.00
C GLY A 521 -144.67 23.32 -8.96
N VAL A 522 -145.31 23.13 -10.13
CA VAL A 522 -146.77 23.00 -10.24
C VAL A 522 -147.29 21.69 -9.63
N VAL A 523 -146.49 20.62 -9.71
CA VAL A 523 -146.88 19.29 -9.21
C VAL A 523 -146.94 19.22 -7.69
N ALA A 524 -146.15 20.04 -6.98
CA ALA A 524 -146.09 20.02 -5.52
C ALA A 524 -147.39 20.52 -4.87
N GLY A 525 -147.90 21.68 -5.30
CA GLY A 525 -149.08 22.32 -4.70
C GLY A 525 -150.39 21.54 -4.85
N ALA A 526 -150.48 20.66 -5.85
CA ALA A 526 -151.68 19.83 -6.08
C ALA A 526 -151.89 18.75 -5.01
N LYS A 527 -150.85 18.39 -4.25
CA LYS A 527 -150.92 17.30 -3.25
C LYS A 527 -151.52 17.73 -1.91
N GLU A 528 -151.36 18.98 -1.52
CA GLU A 528 -151.69 19.48 -0.17
C GLU A 528 -153.18 19.87 -0.01
N VAL A 529 -153.92 19.98 -1.11
CA VAL A 529 -155.37 20.31 -1.12
C VAL A 529 -156.26 19.05 -1.06
N LEU A 530 -155.70 17.85 -1.24
CA LEU A 530 -156.45 16.59 -1.33
C LEU A 530 -156.58 15.83 0.00
N ASP A 531 -155.98 16.34 1.08
CA ASP A 531 -155.74 15.61 2.34
C ASP A 531 -156.48 16.25 3.52
N ARG A 532 -157.76 16.65 3.31
CA ARG A 532 -158.59 17.38 4.30
C ARG A 532 -160.09 17.13 4.17
#